data_AF-A0A9D4ITB6-F1
#
_entry.id   AF-A0A9D4ITB6-F1
#
_cell.length_a   1.000
_cell.length_b   1.000
_cell.length_c   1.000
_cell.angle_alpha   90.00
_cell.angle_beta   90.00
_cell.angle_gamma   90.00
#
_symmetry.space_group_name_H-M   'P 1'
#
loop_
_entity.id
_entity.type
_entity.pdbx_description
1 polymer ?
#
loop_
_entity_poly.entity_id
_entity_poly.type
_entity_poly.pdbx_seq_one_letter_code
_entity_poly.pdbx_strand_id
1 'polypeptide(L)'
;MQESMKPNENFKTNDHKIISESKTKSEKDTGVEKRHDVMITFTKAESNPGLQDKFKTTVRSMFRFARRPVNLHILGDEKSKEIARSILLEAADSSKYQVDTLRLKHNNPPKFV
;
A
#
# COMPACT_ATOMS: atom_id res chain seq x y z
N MET A 1 63.55 -19.54 -5.87
CA MET A 1 63.05 -18.64 -4.82
C MET A 1 61.98 -17.77 -5.45
N GLN A 2 60.71 -18.00 -5.14
CA GLN A 2 59.56 -17.26 -5.69
C GLN A 2 59.13 -16.22 -4.66
N GLU A 3 59.11 -14.95 -5.04
CA GLU A 3 58.54 -13.84 -4.25
C GLU A 3 57.01 -13.94 -4.25
N SER A 4 56.42 -14.06 -3.06
CA SER A 4 54.98 -14.01 -2.86
C SER A 4 54.55 -12.63 -2.37
N MET A 5 53.79 -11.93 -3.22
CA MET A 5 53.07 -10.72 -2.90
C MET A 5 51.98 -11.01 -1.84
N LYS A 6 51.95 -10.21 -0.77
CA LYS A 6 50.84 -10.19 0.20
C LYS A 6 49.85 -9.08 -0.18
N PRO A 7 48.53 -9.33 -0.22
CA PRO A 7 47.55 -8.26 -0.33
C PRO A 7 47.27 -7.62 1.04
N ASN A 8 47.20 -6.30 1.01
CA ASN A 8 46.89 -5.37 2.10
C ASN A 8 45.45 -4.88 1.90
N GLU A 9 44.54 -5.17 2.82
CA GLU A 9 43.27 -4.43 2.93
C GLU A 9 42.94 -4.16 4.40
N ASN A 10 43.16 -2.90 4.79
CA ASN A 10 42.63 -2.27 5.98
C ASN A 10 41.11 -2.05 5.81
N PHE A 11 40.28 -2.87 6.44
CA PHE A 11 38.91 -2.48 6.79
C PHE A 11 38.86 -2.13 8.28
N LYS A 12 38.84 -0.82 8.56
CA LYS A 12 38.65 -0.26 9.91
C LYS A 12 37.19 -0.42 10.32
N THR A 13 36.95 -1.15 11.41
CA THR A 13 35.72 -1.08 12.22
C THR A 13 35.69 0.26 12.94
N ASN A 14 34.62 1.03 12.75
CA ASN A 14 34.36 2.23 13.56
C ASN A 14 33.13 2.00 14.44
N ASP A 15 33.38 2.21 15.72
CA ASP A 15 32.51 2.04 16.84
C ASP A 15 31.32 3.02 16.89
N HIS A 16 30.30 2.52 17.57
CA HIS A 16 29.20 3.23 18.20
C HIS A 16 29.51 4.66 18.68
N LYS A 17 28.72 5.63 18.16
CA LYS A 17 28.23 6.75 18.98
C LYS A 17 27.02 7.43 18.29
N ILE A 18 25.81 7.12 18.74
CA ILE A 18 24.65 8.01 18.52
C ILE A 18 24.14 8.40 19.91
N ILE A 19 24.40 9.65 20.27
CA ILE A 19 23.98 10.29 21.51
C ILE A 19 22.62 10.99 21.30
N SER A 20 21.84 10.95 22.39
CA SER A 20 20.79 11.87 22.85
C SER A 20 19.46 11.91 22.09
N GLU A 21 18.53 11.12 22.62
CA GLU A 21 17.31 11.58 23.28
C GLU A 21 16.75 12.94 22.85
N SER A 22 15.65 12.89 22.13
CA SER A 22 14.57 13.89 22.22
C SER A 22 13.31 13.16 22.61
N LYS A 23 12.99 13.19 23.91
CA LYS A 23 11.69 12.77 24.46
C LYS A 23 10.60 13.66 23.88
N THR A 24 9.87 13.16 22.90
CA THR A 24 8.52 13.66 22.59
C THR A 24 7.50 12.71 23.22
N LYS A 25 6.80 13.27 24.20
CA LYS A 25 5.72 12.70 25.01
C LYS A 25 4.95 11.57 24.33
N SER A 26 4.92 10.43 25.03
CA SER A 26 3.92 9.38 24.91
C SER A 26 2.52 10.01 24.86
N GLU A 27 1.94 10.04 23.67
CA GLU A 27 0.50 9.98 23.52
C GLU A 27 0.08 8.62 24.08
N LYS A 28 -0.88 8.64 25.00
CA LYS A 28 -1.54 7.42 25.47
C LYS A 28 -2.11 6.72 24.24
N ASP A 29 -1.48 5.61 23.86
CA ASP A 29 -1.93 4.70 22.83
C ASP A 29 -3.22 4.03 23.35
N THR A 30 -4.35 4.71 23.18
CA THR A 30 -5.64 4.04 23.19
C THR A 30 -5.56 3.05 22.03
N GLY A 31 -5.46 1.75 22.32
CA GLY A 31 -5.14 0.64 21.40
C GLY A 31 -6.12 0.44 20.23
N VAL A 32 -6.43 1.50 19.51
CA VAL A 32 -7.17 1.55 18.26
C VAL A 32 -6.12 1.33 17.18
N GLU A 33 -6.13 0.15 16.58
CA GLU A 33 -5.23 -0.17 15.49
C GLU A 33 -5.39 0.85 14.35
N LYS A 34 -4.37 1.69 14.15
CA LYS A 34 -4.38 2.74 13.11
C LYS A 34 -4.51 2.10 11.72
N ARG A 35 -5.69 2.19 11.14
CA ARG A 35 -5.97 1.75 9.76
C ARG A 35 -5.51 2.80 8.76
N HIS A 36 -5.10 2.34 7.59
CA HIS A 36 -4.64 3.21 6.51
C HIS A 36 -5.67 3.22 5.39
N ASP A 37 -6.12 4.41 5.00
CA ASP A 37 -7.04 4.58 3.87
C ASP A 37 -6.27 4.69 2.56
N VAL A 38 -6.62 3.84 1.59
CA VAL A 38 -6.04 3.81 0.26
C VAL A 38 -7.15 4.00 -0.75
N MET A 39 -7.00 4.98 -1.65
CA MET A 39 -7.99 5.26 -2.70
C MET A 39 -7.42 4.86 -4.06
N ILE A 40 -8.18 4.07 -4.83
CA ILE A 40 -7.80 3.60 -6.16
C ILE A 40 -8.88 3.96 -7.17
N THR A 41 -8.46 4.54 -8.29
CA THR A 41 -9.35 4.74 -9.45
C THR A 41 -9.31 3.50 -10.33
N PHE A 42 -10.47 2.91 -10.57
CA PHE A 42 -10.66 1.71 -11.38
C PHE A 42 -11.95 1.86 -12.18
N THR A 43 -11.79 2.26 -13.44
CA THR A 43 -12.89 2.64 -14.35
C THR A 43 -12.74 1.93 -15.69
N LYS A 44 -13.86 1.73 -16.42
CA LYS A 44 -13.90 1.08 -17.74
C LYS A 44 -13.21 -0.29 -17.74
N ALA A 45 -13.30 -1.02 -16.63
CA ALA A 45 -12.61 -2.29 -16.45
C ALA A 45 -13.25 -3.43 -17.26
N GLU A 46 -14.56 -3.38 -17.52
CA GLU A 46 -15.30 -4.42 -18.26
C GLU A 46 -14.66 -4.73 -19.62
N SER A 47 -14.28 -3.72 -20.38
CA SER A 47 -13.69 -3.86 -21.71
C SER A 47 -12.15 -3.87 -21.69
N ASN A 48 -11.51 -3.90 -20.51
CA ASN A 48 -10.07 -3.80 -20.38
C ASN A 48 -9.49 -4.89 -19.48
N PRO A 49 -9.27 -6.11 -20.01
CA PRO A 49 -8.69 -7.23 -19.26
C PRO A 49 -7.33 -6.90 -18.65
N GLY A 50 -6.47 -6.17 -19.38
CA GLY A 50 -5.15 -5.79 -18.88
C GLY A 50 -5.22 -4.86 -17.65
N LEU A 51 -6.26 -4.02 -17.54
CA LEU A 51 -6.50 -3.24 -16.33
C LEU A 51 -6.95 -4.12 -15.17
N GLN A 52 -7.78 -5.13 -15.42
CA GLN A 52 -8.20 -6.10 -14.41
C GLN A 52 -6.99 -6.88 -13.86
N ASP A 53 -6.09 -7.34 -14.73
CA ASP A 53 -4.88 -8.08 -14.32
C ASP A 53 -3.93 -7.22 -13.48
N LYS A 54 -3.74 -5.95 -13.86
CA LYS A 54 -2.95 -4.99 -13.09
C LYS A 54 -3.57 -4.76 -11.72
N PHE A 55 -4.89 -4.56 -11.65
CA PHE A 55 -5.59 -4.38 -10.40
C PHE A 55 -5.48 -5.62 -9.51
N LYS A 56 -5.68 -6.82 -10.08
CA LYS A 56 -5.52 -8.11 -9.39
C LYS A 56 -4.13 -8.27 -8.79
N THR A 57 -3.09 -7.99 -9.57
CA THR A 57 -1.69 -8.04 -9.09
C THR A 57 -1.43 -7.01 -7.99
N THR A 58 -1.96 -5.80 -8.15
CA THR A 58 -1.81 -4.69 -7.18
C THR A 58 -2.42 -5.06 -5.84
N VAL A 59 -3.68 -5.51 -5.84
CA VAL A 59 -4.41 -5.90 -4.63
C VAL A 59 -3.73 -7.08 -3.95
N ARG A 60 -3.33 -8.12 -4.70
CA ARG A 60 -2.62 -9.28 -4.15
C ARG A 60 -1.29 -8.88 -3.49
N SER A 61 -0.49 -8.03 -4.14
CA SER A 61 0.77 -7.55 -3.58
C SER A 61 0.53 -6.72 -2.32
N MET A 62 -0.42 -5.78 -2.37
CA MET A 62 -0.79 -4.93 -1.25
C MET A 62 -1.21 -5.75 -0.04
N PHE A 63 -2.12 -6.72 -0.20
CA PHE A 63 -2.57 -7.57 0.91
C PHE A 63 -1.53 -8.58 1.37
N ARG A 64 -0.59 -9.01 0.51
CA ARG A 64 0.50 -9.89 0.91
C ARG A 64 1.51 -9.18 1.82
N PHE A 65 1.80 -7.91 1.53
CA PHE A 65 2.87 -7.16 2.23
C PHE A 65 2.35 -6.15 3.25
N ALA A 66 1.05 -5.91 3.33
CA ALA A 66 0.45 -5.05 4.34
C ALA A 66 0.70 -5.61 5.75
N ARG A 67 1.40 -4.82 6.58
CA ARG A 67 1.63 -5.13 8.00
C ARG A 67 0.54 -4.57 8.92
N ARG A 68 -0.33 -3.72 8.39
CA ARG A 68 -1.42 -3.04 9.10
C ARG A 68 -2.71 -3.17 8.28
N PRO A 69 -3.88 -3.15 8.91
CA PRO A 69 -5.15 -3.15 8.18
C PRO A 69 -5.26 -1.94 7.25
N VAL A 70 -5.74 -2.21 6.04
CA VAL A 70 -5.97 -1.22 5.00
C VAL A 70 -7.46 -1.12 4.75
N ASN A 71 -7.98 0.10 4.72
CA ASN A 71 -9.30 0.44 4.19
C ASN A 71 -9.13 0.82 2.72
N LEU A 72 -9.72 0.05 1.82
CA LEU A 72 -9.58 0.30 0.38
C LEU A 72 -10.84 0.97 -0.17
N HIS A 73 -10.67 2.12 -0.81
CA HIS A 73 -11.71 2.93 -1.43
C HIS A 73 -11.60 2.87 -2.95
N ILE A 74 -12.58 2.27 -3.62
CA ILE A 74 -12.58 2.16 -5.10
C ILE A 74 -13.47 3.22 -5.75
N LEU A 75 -12.87 4.08 -6.57
CA LEU A 75 -13.55 5.04 -7.43
C LEU A 75 -13.72 4.45 -8.83
N GLY A 76 -14.96 4.26 -9.27
CA GLY A 76 -15.26 3.61 -10.55
C GLY A 76 -16.70 3.79 -11.01
N ASP A 77 -16.98 3.43 -12.26
CA ASP A 77 -18.34 3.11 -12.72
C ASP A 77 -18.85 1.82 -12.05
N GLU A 78 -20.16 1.57 -12.14
CA GLU A 78 -20.80 0.46 -11.41
C GLU A 78 -20.21 -0.90 -11.80
N LYS A 79 -20.03 -1.14 -13.10
CA LYS A 79 -19.45 -2.39 -13.62
C LYS A 79 -18.02 -2.58 -13.15
N SER A 80 -17.21 -1.52 -13.18
CA SER A 80 -15.83 -1.58 -12.68
C SER A 80 -15.77 -1.88 -11.18
N LYS A 81 -16.73 -1.39 -10.39
CA LYS A 81 -16.81 -1.74 -8.97
C LYS A 81 -17.21 -3.18 -8.71
N GLU A 82 -18.14 -3.72 -9.49
CA GLU A 82 -18.51 -5.14 -9.40
C GLU A 82 -17.30 -6.03 -9.67
N ILE A 83 -16.54 -5.73 -10.72
CA ILE A 83 -15.28 -6.41 -11.05
C ILE A 83 -14.26 -6.24 -9.92
N ALA A 84 -14.09 -5.02 -9.40
CA ALA A 84 -13.16 -4.76 -8.30
C ALA A 84 -13.54 -5.56 -7.05
N ARG A 85 -14.83 -5.61 -6.69
CA ARG A 85 -15.32 -6.42 -5.56
C ARG A 85 -15.01 -7.90 -5.75
N SER A 86 -15.24 -8.44 -6.94
CA SER A 86 -14.92 -9.84 -7.24
C SER A 86 -13.43 -10.14 -7.05
N ILE A 87 -12.56 -9.28 -7.60
CA ILE A 87 -11.10 -9.40 -7.45
C ILE A 87 -10.67 -9.27 -5.97
N LEU A 88 -11.28 -8.35 -5.24
CA LEU A 88 -10.99 -8.10 -3.83
C LEU A 88 -11.40 -9.29 -2.95
N LEU A 89 -12.55 -9.91 -3.22
CA LEU A 89 -13.01 -11.13 -2.53
C LEU A 89 -12.08 -12.32 -2.81
N GLU A 90 -11.57 -12.45 -4.04
CA GLU A 90 -10.59 -13.49 -4.37
C GLU A 90 -9.24 -13.25 -3.67
N ALA A 91 -8.83 -11.99 -3.51
CA ALA A 91 -7.52 -11.63 -2.98
C ALA A 91 -7.47 -11.48 -1.45
N ALA A 92 -8.62 -11.25 -0.79
CA ALA A 92 -8.67 -11.04 0.64
C ALA A 92 -8.64 -12.37 1.39
N ASP A 93 -7.57 -12.58 2.16
CA ASP A 93 -7.56 -13.57 3.24
C ASP A 93 -8.32 -12.93 4.41
N SER A 94 -9.49 -13.48 4.74
CA SER A 94 -10.66 -12.82 5.34
C SER A 94 -10.51 -12.12 6.71
N SER A 95 -9.30 -11.97 7.28
CA SER A 95 -9.10 -11.55 8.67
C SER A 95 -8.48 -10.15 8.87
N LYS A 96 -7.96 -9.47 7.84
CA LYS A 96 -7.15 -8.23 8.03
C LYS A 96 -7.63 -6.97 7.32
N TYR A 97 -8.70 -7.02 6.51
CA TYR A 97 -9.03 -5.93 5.57
C TYR A 97 -10.50 -5.52 5.60
N GLN A 98 -10.76 -4.24 5.37
CA GLN A 98 -12.10 -3.71 5.11
C GLN A 98 -12.11 -3.00 3.76
N VAL A 99 -13.17 -3.24 2.97
CA VAL A 99 -13.29 -2.77 1.60
C VAL A 99 -14.53 -1.89 1.49
N ASP A 100 -14.33 -0.62 1.17
CA ASP A 100 -15.39 0.35 0.93
C ASP A 100 -15.43 0.72 -0.56
N THR A 101 -16.64 0.75 -1.13
CA THR A 101 -16.82 1.12 -2.54
C THR A 101 -17.51 2.47 -2.64
N LEU A 102 -16.79 3.49 -3.09
CA LEU A 102 -17.28 4.87 -3.13
C LEU A 102 -17.90 5.18 -4.50
N ARG A 103 -19.12 5.71 -4.53
CA ARG A 103 -19.74 6.22 -5.76
C ARG A 103 -19.22 7.62 -6.10
N LEU A 104 -18.62 7.76 -7.28
CA LEU A 104 -18.46 9.04 -7.95
C LEU A 104 -19.87 9.54 -8.30
N LYS A 105 -20.46 10.36 -7.44
CA LYS A 105 -21.65 11.12 -7.81
C LYS A 105 -21.18 12.14 -8.86
N HIS A 106 -21.72 12.07 -10.07
CA HIS A 106 -21.66 13.17 -11.02
C HIS A 106 -22.47 14.34 -10.44
N ASN A 107 -21.85 15.12 -9.56
CA ASN A 107 -22.43 16.39 -9.15
C ASN A 107 -22.27 17.36 -10.32
N ASN A 108 -23.35 18.09 -10.59
CA ASN A 108 -23.52 19.04 -11.70
C ASN A 108 -22.24 19.79 -12.09
N PRO A 109 -22.00 20.02 -13.40
CA PRO A 109 -20.90 20.87 -13.83
C PRO A 109 -21.04 22.25 -13.18
N PRO A 110 -19.92 22.89 -12.79
CA PRO A 110 -19.95 24.24 -12.25
C PRO A 110 -20.63 25.15 -13.28
N LYS A 111 -21.73 25.79 -12.88
CA LYS A 111 -22.28 26.91 -13.63
C LYS A 111 -21.30 28.06 -13.44
N PHE A 112 -20.50 28.33 -14.46
CA PHE A 112 -19.81 29.62 -14.55
C PHE A 112 -20.89 30.68 -14.77
N VAL A 113 -21.10 31.49 -13.74
CA VAL A 113 -21.92 32.71 -13.79
C VAL A 113 -21.01 33.86 -14.22
#